data_AF-A0A0Q4DIP5-F1
#
_entry.id   AF-A0A0Q4DIP5-F1
#
_cell.length_a   1.000
_cell.length_b   1.000
_cell.length_c   1.000
_cell.angle_alpha   90.00
_cell.angle_beta   90.00
_cell.angle_gamma   90.00
#
_symmetry.space_group_name_H-M   'P 1'
#
loop_
_entity.id
_entity.type
_entity.pdbx_description
1 polymer ?
#
loop_
_entity_poly.entity_id
_entity_poly.type
_entity_poly.pdbx_seq_one_letter_code
_entity_poly.pdbx_strand_id
1 'polypeptide(L)'
;MGLGVRVTWGTLPGKPSTFVPVPHTHPWADVTGKPDSYPPSVHSHAWGDITDKPAVFPPASHTHAYSSLTGIPTTFAPSSHTHLWADITDKPATFAPSAHTHLWADITDRPTIPAATPLGTTPALALGTASAGTSTNAAREDHAHPMPAGRLSLIGTATVGETTVLALALGVKRYTVAMSGLVVGDRIIAILTGAPGASSLQDVYVSGANTLNVGLLNPALGIGSTIAVPIAVYKVT
;
A
#
# COMPACT_ATOMS: atom_id res chain seq x y z
N MET A 1 31.60 -62.21 115.02
CA MET A 1 32.08 -61.13 114.14
C MET A 1 33.48 -61.49 113.67
N GLY A 2 33.61 -62.12 112.50
CA GLY A 2 34.92 -62.39 111.91
C GLY A 2 35.34 -61.17 111.10
N LEU A 3 36.09 -60.26 111.74
CA LEU A 3 36.71 -59.15 111.03
C LEU A 3 37.66 -59.76 110.01
N GLY A 4 37.38 -59.59 108.72
CA GLY A 4 38.33 -59.93 107.66
C GLY A 4 39.59 -59.11 107.89
N VAL A 5 40.62 -59.74 108.48
CA VAL A 5 41.91 -59.09 108.72
C VAL A 5 42.39 -58.62 107.36
N ARG A 6 42.49 -57.30 107.19
CA ARG A 6 43.19 -56.71 106.04
C ARG A 6 44.65 -57.08 106.19
N VAL A 7 45.04 -58.14 105.50
CA VAL A 7 46.43 -58.55 105.38
C VAL A 7 47.15 -57.50 104.56
N THR A 8 48.14 -56.86 105.16
CA THR A 8 49.05 -55.93 104.49
C THR A 8 50.41 -56.58 104.41
N TRP A 9 51.29 -56.11 103.51
CA TRP A 9 52.65 -56.65 103.42
C TRP A 9 53.39 -56.61 104.77
N GLY A 10 53.11 -55.62 105.61
CA GLY A 10 53.69 -55.50 106.94
C GLY A 10 53.25 -56.58 107.94
N THR A 11 52.07 -57.18 107.74
CA THR A 11 51.47 -58.14 108.69
C THR A 11 51.54 -59.60 108.22
N LEU A 12 52.22 -59.88 107.10
CA LEU A 12 52.41 -61.23 106.56
C LEU A 12 53.57 -61.97 107.24
N PRO A 13 53.31 -63.07 107.98
CA PRO A 13 54.36 -63.92 108.55
C PRO A 13 55.14 -64.63 107.44
N GLY A 14 56.46 -64.79 107.59
CA GLY A 14 57.31 -65.49 106.61
C GLY A 14 57.58 -64.71 105.32
N LYS A 15 57.24 -63.41 105.26
CA LYS A 15 57.55 -62.56 104.10
C LYS A 15 59.07 -62.52 103.82
N PRO A 16 59.51 -62.59 102.55
CA PRO A 16 60.93 -62.48 102.21
C PRO A 16 61.53 -61.17 102.75
N SER A 17 62.64 -61.26 103.50
CA SER A 17 63.35 -60.09 104.04
C SER A 17 64.36 -59.49 103.06
N THR A 18 64.66 -60.19 101.96
CA THR A 18 65.69 -59.84 100.97
C THR A 18 65.14 -59.31 99.64
N PHE A 19 63.83 -59.42 99.40
CA PHE A 19 63.16 -58.88 98.22
C PHE A 19 62.16 -57.81 98.63
N VAL A 20 62.67 -56.65 99.03
CA VAL A 20 61.85 -55.45 99.24
C VAL A 20 61.24 -55.07 97.88
N PRO A 21 59.92 -54.87 97.74
CA PRO A 21 59.34 -54.42 96.48
C PRO A 21 59.98 -53.10 96.05
N VAL A 22 60.75 -53.13 94.97
CA VAL A 22 61.35 -51.94 94.33
C VAL A 22 60.45 -51.56 93.16
N PRO A 23 60.21 -50.26 92.90
CA PRO A 23 59.53 -49.84 91.69
C PRO A 23 60.25 -50.42 90.46
N HIS A 24 59.50 -51.13 89.63
CA HIS A 24 59.98 -51.63 88.35
C HIS A 24 59.04 -51.16 87.23
N THR A 25 59.54 -51.23 86.00
CA THR A 25 58.76 -50.91 84.80
C THR A 25 58.54 -52.19 83.99
N HIS A 26 57.41 -52.23 83.28
CA HIS A 26 57.16 -53.23 82.26
C HIS A 26 57.26 -52.56 80.88
N PRO A 27 58.03 -53.12 79.94
CA PRO A 27 57.92 -52.78 78.53
C PRO A 27 56.48 -52.96 78.04
N TRP A 28 56.04 -52.09 77.14
CA TRP A 28 54.70 -52.19 76.54
C TRP A 28 54.48 -53.54 75.82
N ALA A 29 55.54 -54.15 75.29
CA ALA A 29 55.50 -55.45 74.63
C ALA A 29 55.01 -56.60 75.55
N ASP A 30 55.16 -56.47 76.87
CA ASP A 30 54.81 -57.51 77.84
C ASP A 30 53.33 -57.44 78.27
N VAL A 31 52.60 -56.41 77.85
CA VAL A 31 51.19 -56.22 78.18
C VAL A 31 50.32 -57.09 77.27
N THR A 32 49.74 -58.14 77.84
CA THR A 32 48.78 -59.01 77.16
C THR A 32 47.38 -58.39 77.09
N GLY A 33 46.61 -58.66 76.04
CA GLY A 33 45.21 -58.21 75.92
C GLY A 33 45.04 -56.73 75.57
N LYS A 34 46.09 -56.08 75.05
CA LYS A 34 46.02 -54.70 74.55
C LYS A 34 45.05 -54.60 73.35
N PRO A 35 44.23 -53.54 73.26
CA PRO A 35 43.36 -53.31 72.11
C PRO A 35 44.15 -53.24 70.80
N ASP A 36 43.56 -53.75 69.72
CA ASP A 36 44.14 -53.65 68.38
C ASP A 36 44.00 -52.24 67.78
N SER A 37 43.10 -51.42 68.33
CA SER A 37 42.87 -50.04 67.91
C SER A 37 42.55 -49.14 69.10
N TYR A 38 42.95 -47.88 68.97
CA TYR A 38 42.72 -46.83 69.96
C TYR A 38 41.90 -45.70 69.33
N PRO A 39 40.99 -45.07 70.07
CA PRO A 39 40.26 -43.89 69.58
C PRO A 39 41.25 -42.80 69.14
N PRO A 40 41.22 -42.34 67.88
CA PRO A 40 42.14 -41.33 67.41
C PRO A 40 41.80 -39.97 68.02
N SER A 41 42.84 -39.16 68.27
CA SER A 41 42.67 -37.73 68.55
C SER A 41 42.29 -36.97 67.27
N VAL A 42 41.82 -35.73 67.40
CA VAL A 42 41.54 -34.85 66.25
C VAL A 42 42.81 -34.66 65.42
N HIS A 43 42.69 -34.84 64.11
CA HIS A 43 43.78 -34.70 63.14
C HIS A 43 43.22 -34.27 61.78
N SER A 44 44.11 -33.97 60.83
CA SER A 44 43.79 -33.65 59.44
C SER A 44 44.34 -34.71 58.50
N HIS A 45 43.77 -34.78 57.29
CA HIS A 45 44.21 -35.65 56.21
C HIS A 45 44.57 -34.83 54.98
N ALA A 46 45.55 -35.28 54.20
CA ALA A 46 45.78 -34.74 52.86
C ALA A 46 44.71 -35.30 51.90
N TRP A 47 44.45 -34.59 50.80
CA TRP A 47 43.49 -35.07 49.78
C TRP A 47 43.89 -36.42 49.17
N GLY A 48 45.19 -36.72 49.16
CA GLY A 48 45.72 -38.01 48.72
C GLY A 48 45.22 -39.20 49.55
N ASP A 49 45.02 -39.00 50.86
CA ASP A 49 44.70 -40.05 51.83
C ASP A 49 43.22 -40.48 51.77
N ILE A 50 42.37 -39.68 51.13
CA ILE A 50 40.94 -39.96 51.00
C ILE A 50 40.75 -41.00 49.88
N THR A 51 40.37 -42.21 50.26
CA THR A 51 39.90 -43.25 49.33
C THR A 51 38.45 -42.96 48.92
N ASP A 52 38.00 -43.57 47.81
CA ASP A 52 36.62 -43.44 47.30
C ASP A 52 36.15 -42.00 46.99
N LYS A 53 37.10 -41.07 46.79
CA LYS A 53 36.78 -39.72 46.34
C LYS A 53 36.12 -39.75 44.94
N PRO A 54 35.11 -38.90 44.68
CA PRO A 54 34.50 -38.81 43.36
C PRO A 54 35.56 -38.53 42.27
N ALA A 55 35.57 -39.36 41.22
CA ALA A 55 36.48 -39.18 40.08
C ALA A 55 36.10 -37.98 39.20
N VAL A 56 34.82 -37.58 39.26
CA VAL A 56 34.28 -36.43 38.54
C VAL A 56 33.41 -35.66 39.51
N PHE A 57 33.57 -34.33 39.53
CA PHE A 57 32.65 -33.40 40.16
C PHE A 57 31.79 -32.78 39.05
N PRO A 58 30.71 -33.47 38.59
CA PRO A 58 29.86 -32.90 37.56
C PRO A 58 29.24 -31.61 38.12
N PRO A 59 29.47 -30.45 37.49
CA PRO A 59 28.85 -29.22 37.95
C PRO A 59 27.34 -29.38 37.84
N ALA A 60 26.63 -29.15 38.95
CA ALA A 60 25.19 -29.04 38.91
C ALA A 60 24.81 -27.74 38.18
N SER A 61 23.68 -27.78 37.46
CA SER A 61 23.10 -26.56 36.90
C SER A 61 22.82 -25.58 38.03
N HIS A 62 23.30 -24.36 37.90
CA HIS A 62 23.08 -23.27 38.85
C HIS A 62 22.97 -21.96 38.08
N THR A 63 22.43 -20.94 38.75
CA THR A 63 22.24 -19.61 38.19
C THR A 63 23.05 -18.58 38.98
N HIS A 64 23.59 -17.60 38.29
CA HIS A 64 24.23 -16.43 38.90
C HIS A 64 23.34 -15.20 38.75
N ALA A 65 23.29 -14.37 39.79
CA ALA A 65 22.76 -13.02 39.65
C ALA A 65 23.72 -12.19 38.80
N TYR A 66 23.21 -11.30 37.94
CA TYR A 66 24.04 -10.43 37.10
C TYR A 66 25.05 -9.62 37.93
N SER A 67 24.65 -9.18 39.13
CA SER A 67 25.50 -8.45 40.08
C SER A 67 26.72 -9.23 40.59
N SER A 68 26.75 -10.56 40.44
CA SER A 68 27.88 -11.40 40.83
C SER A 68 28.93 -11.58 39.73
N LEU A 69 28.64 -11.11 38.52
CA LEU A 69 29.56 -11.19 37.40
C LEU A 69 30.59 -10.07 37.49
N THR A 70 31.85 -10.39 37.23
CA THR A 70 32.96 -9.44 37.15
C THR A 70 33.49 -9.38 35.71
N GLY A 71 34.16 -8.28 35.33
CA GLY A 71 34.69 -8.12 33.97
C GLY A 71 33.65 -7.82 32.89
N ILE A 72 32.45 -7.38 33.29
CA ILE A 72 31.41 -6.95 32.36
C ILE A 72 31.88 -5.67 31.65
N PRO A 73 31.93 -5.63 30.30
CA PRO A 73 32.24 -4.41 29.57
C PRO A 73 31.23 -3.29 29.90
N THR A 74 31.73 -2.09 30.16
CA THR A 74 30.87 -0.91 30.45
C THR A 74 29.98 -0.53 29.27
N THR A 75 30.32 -0.97 28.06
CA THR A 75 29.53 -0.81 26.83
C THR A 75 28.32 -1.74 26.76
N PHE A 76 28.22 -2.74 27.64
CA PHE A 76 27.15 -3.75 27.70
C PHE A 76 26.38 -3.66 29.03
N ALA A 77 26.06 -2.44 29.46
CA ALA A 77 25.20 -2.25 30.61
C ALA A 77 23.80 -2.82 30.33
N PRO A 78 23.21 -3.62 31.24
CA PRO A 78 21.86 -4.15 31.10
C PRO A 78 20.86 -3.06 31.49
N SER A 79 20.83 -1.99 30.71
CA SER A 79 19.82 -0.95 30.80
C SER A 79 18.89 -1.03 29.59
N SER A 80 17.69 -0.48 29.75
CA SER A 80 16.82 -0.20 28.60
C SER A 80 17.61 0.64 27.59
N HIS A 81 17.61 0.22 26.33
CA HIS A 81 18.27 0.91 25.24
C HIS A 81 17.39 0.84 24.00
N THR A 82 17.68 1.71 23.05
CA THR A 82 16.99 1.77 21.75
C THR A 82 18.02 1.56 20.66
N HIS A 83 17.59 0.96 19.55
CA HIS A 83 18.40 0.83 18.35
C HIS A 83 17.82 1.74 17.28
N LEU A 84 18.67 2.50 16.59
CA LEU A 84 18.21 3.17 15.39
C LEU A 84 17.97 2.11 14.31
N TRP A 85 17.02 2.39 13.42
CA TRP A 85 16.75 1.49 12.29
C TRP A 85 18.00 1.26 11.43
N ALA A 86 18.88 2.27 11.32
CA ALA A 86 20.16 2.19 10.62
C ALA A 86 21.08 1.10 11.19
N ASP A 87 21.03 0.84 12.50
CA ASP A 87 21.94 -0.05 13.23
C ASP A 87 21.56 -1.53 13.11
N ILE A 88 20.33 -1.83 12.67
CA ILE A 88 19.86 -3.21 12.51
C ILE A 88 20.46 -3.78 11.21
N THR A 89 21.33 -4.77 11.35
CA THR A 89 21.83 -5.61 10.24
C THR A 89 20.79 -6.66 9.85
N ASP A 90 20.87 -7.16 8.62
CA ASP A 90 19.93 -8.18 8.08
C ASP A 90 18.44 -7.79 8.12
N LYS A 91 18.15 -6.50 8.30
CA LYS A 91 16.79 -5.98 8.18
C LYS A 91 16.27 -6.21 6.75
N PRO A 92 14.97 -6.52 6.57
CA PRO A 92 14.38 -6.65 5.25
C PRO A 92 14.65 -5.40 4.39
N ALA A 93 15.27 -5.58 3.23
CA ALA A 93 15.53 -4.48 2.29
C ALA A 93 14.23 -3.92 1.67
N THR A 94 13.19 -4.73 1.63
CA THR A 94 11.87 -4.39 1.11
C THR A 94 10.79 -4.82 2.10
N PHE A 95 10.07 -3.84 2.64
CA PHE A 95 8.74 -4.06 3.19
C PHE A 95 7.77 -3.86 2.04
N ALA A 96 7.52 -4.90 1.24
CA ALA A 96 6.50 -4.81 0.21
C ALA A 96 5.15 -4.59 0.90
N PRO A 97 4.51 -3.41 0.79
CA PRO A 97 3.19 -3.23 1.35
C PRO A 97 2.26 -4.24 0.67
N SER A 98 1.57 -5.04 1.48
CA SER A 98 0.53 -5.91 0.96
C SER A 98 -0.71 -5.08 0.65
N ALA A 99 -1.44 -5.47 -0.40
CA ALA A 99 -2.72 -4.85 -0.70
C ALA A 99 -3.64 -4.96 0.52
N HIS A 100 -4.24 -3.85 0.90
CA HIS A 100 -5.20 -3.75 2.00
C HIS A 100 -6.22 -2.66 1.69
N THR A 101 -7.31 -2.65 2.45
CA THR A 101 -8.41 -1.71 2.30
C THR A 101 -8.55 -0.86 3.54
N HIS A 102 -8.89 0.42 3.36
CA HIS A 102 -9.31 1.31 4.44
C HIS A 102 -10.80 1.58 4.34
N LEU A 103 -11.48 1.77 5.48
CA LEU A 103 -12.81 2.36 5.43
C LEU A 103 -12.68 3.81 4.98
N TRP A 104 -13.65 4.29 4.21
CA TRP A 104 -13.68 5.69 3.78
C TRP A 104 -13.64 6.68 4.95
N ALA A 105 -14.20 6.28 6.10
CA ALA A 105 -14.19 7.06 7.33
C ALA A 105 -12.78 7.28 7.91
N ASP A 106 -11.86 6.34 7.67
CA ASP A 106 -10.50 6.35 8.21
C ASP A 106 -9.54 7.27 7.44
N ILE A 107 -9.94 7.70 6.24
CA ILE A 107 -9.13 8.56 5.38
C ILE A 107 -9.36 10.03 5.77
N THR A 108 -8.33 10.67 6.32
CA THR A 108 -8.28 12.12 6.53
C THR A 108 -8.03 12.85 5.20
N ASP A 109 -8.47 14.11 5.08
CA ASP A 109 -8.36 14.91 3.86
C ASP A 109 -8.98 14.29 2.60
N ARG A 110 -9.89 13.33 2.78
CA ARG A 110 -10.68 12.77 1.69
C ARG A 110 -11.47 13.88 0.99
N PRO A 111 -11.58 13.86 -0.35
CA PRO A 111 -12.44 14.78 -1.07
C PRO A 111 -13.84 14.77 -0.47
N THR A 112 -14.37 15.94 -0.13
CA THR A 112 -15.78 16.11 0.19
C THR A 112 -16.56 15.85 -1.09
N ILE A 113 -17.03 14.62 -1.25
CA ILE A 113 -18.03 14.31 -2.27
C ILE A 113 -19.31 15.01 -1.77
N PRO A 114 -19.86 16.00 -2.50
CA PRO A 114 -21.20 16.47 -2.21
C PRO A 114 -22.08 15.24 -2.20
N ALA A 115 -22.83 15.01 -1.13
CA ALA A 115 -23.65 13.81 -0.97
C ALA A 115 -24.34 13.50 -2.29
N ALA A 116 -23.98 12.36 -2.91
CA ALA A 116 -24.67 11.92 -4.10
C ALA A 116 -26.14 11.79 -3.68
N THR A 117 -27.00 12.66 -4.21
CA THR A 117 -28.44 12.51 -4.02
C THR A 117 -28.78 11.12 -4.58
N PRO A 118 -29.27 10.19 -3.74
CA PRO A 118 -29.64 8.87 -4.23
C PRO A 118 -30.64 9.07 -5.37
N LEU A 119 -30.34 8.53 -6.54
CA LEU A 119 -31.27 8.57 -7.67
C LEU A 119 -32.40 7.58 -7.40
N GLY A 120 -33.43 8.05 -6.70
CA GLY A 120 -34.69 7.34 -6.46
C GLY A 120 -35.65 8.31 -5.80
N THR A 121 -36.90 8.48 -6.22
CA THR A 121 -37.83 7.56 -6.89
C THR A 121 -38.87 8.35 -7.71
N THR A 122 -38.48 9.32 -8.53
CA THR A 122 -39.46 9.93 -9.44
C THR A 122 -39.90 8.86 -10.45
N PRO A 123 -41.22 8.65 -10.65
CA PRO A 123 -41.70 7.81 -11.74
C PRO A 123 -41.05 8.29 -13.02
N ALA A 124 -40.59 7.37 -13.87
CA ALA A 124 -40.04 7.72 -15.17
C ALA A 124 -41.04 8.64 -15.89
N LEU A 125 -40.68 9.94 -15.99
CA LEU A 125 -41.40 10.85 -16.86
C LEU A 125 -41.32 10.25 -18.26
N ALA A 126 -42.47 10.10 -18.90
CA ALA A 126 -42.62 9.59 -20.26
C ALA A 126 -41.50 10.15 -21.15
N LEU A 127 -40.95 9.33 -22.06
CA LEU A 127 -39.85 9.68 -22.97
C LEU A 127 -40.13 11.02 -23.66
N GLY A 128 -39.78 12.11 -22.99
CA GLY A 128 -39.73 13.43 -23.52
C GLY A 128 -38.49 13.47 -24.41
N THR A 129 -38.65 14.02 -25.60
CA THR A 129 -37.56 14.38 -26.49
C THR A 129 -36.64 15.37 -25.77
N ALA A 130 -35.73 14.87 -24.94
CA ALA A 130 -34.71 15.68 -24.30
C ALA A 130 -33.78 16.17 -25.40
N SER A 131 -33.67 17.48 -25.55
CA SER A 131 -32.63 18.10 -26.34
C SER A 131 -31.28 17.68 -25.74
N ALA A 132 -30.38 17.14 -26.56
CA ALA A 132 -29.02 16.84 -26.16
C ALA A 132 -28.37 18.09 -25.55
N GLY A 133 -27.91 18.00 -24.31
CA GLY A 133 -27.17 19.08 -23.67
C GLY A 133 -25.83 19.28 -24.38
N THR A 134 -25.46 20.53 -24.65
CA THR A 134 -24.15 20.89 -25.22
C THR A 134 -23.13 20.96 -24.10
N SER A 135 -22.57 19.83 -23.67
CA SER A 135 -21.33 19.84 -22.89
C SER A 135 -20.15 20.04 -23.84
N THR A 136 -19.33 21.08 -23.61
CA THR A 136 -18.08 21.31 -24.34
C THR A 136 -16.91 20.48 -23.79
N ASN A 137 -17.09 19.80 -22.65
CA ASN A 137 -16.07 18.94 -22.07
C ASN A 137 -16.41 17.51 -22.47
N ALA A 138 -15.61 16.97 -23.39
CA ALA A 138 -15.67 15.58 -23.76
C ALA A 138 -15.56 14.70 -22.51
N ALA A 139 -16.44 13.71 -22.46
CA ALA A 139 -16.26 12.47 -21.74
C ALA A 139 -14.77 12.05 -21.64
N ARG A 140 -14.32 11.62 -20.46
CA ARG A 140 -13.03 10.95 -20.27
C ARG A 140 -12.83 9.85 -21.34
N GLU A 141 -11.58 9.66 -21.74
CA GLU A 141 -11.08 8.84 -22.88
C GLU A 141 -11.66 7.41 -22.96
N ASP A 142 -12.20 6.89 -21.87
CA ASP A 142 -12.82 5.56 -21.75
C ASP A 142 -14.33 5.52 -22.03
N HIS A 143 -14.98 6.61 -22.46
CA HIS A 143 -16.34 6.51 -23.02
C HIS A 143 -16.61 7.48 -24.17
N ALA A 144 -17.00 6.92 -25.32
CA ALA A 144 -17.45 7.67 -26.48
C ALA A 144 -18.97 7.68 -26.56
N HIS A 145 -19.57 8.85 -26.75
CA HIS A 145 -20.92 8.94 -27.27
C HIS A 145 -20.84 8.94 -28.80
N PRO A 146 -21.56 8.04 -29.51
CA PRO A 146 -21.69 8.16 -30.96
C PRO A 146 -22.47 9.43 -31.25
N MET A 147 -21.79 10.47 -31.69
CA MET A 147 -22.45 11.64 -32.28
C MET A 147 -23.08 11.14 -33.59
N PRO A 148 -24.39 11.35 -33.83
CA PRO A 148 -24.94 11.13 -35.16
C PRO A 148 -24.23 12.14 -36.06
N ALA A 149 -23.31 11.66 -36.89
CA ALA A 149 -22.78 12.47 -37.98
C ALA A 149 -23.99 12.79 -38.86
N GLY A 150 -24.49 14.02 -38.78
CA GLY A 150 -25.58 14.49 -39.64
C GLY A 150 -25.20 14.15 -41.09
N ARG A 151 -25.95 13.26 -41.72
CA ARG A 151 -25.58 12.73 -43.02
C ARG A 151 -26.01 13.76 -44.04
N LEU A 152 -25.05 14.40 -44.69
CA LEU A 152 -25.34 15.35 -45.75
C LEU A 152 -25.75 14.57 -47.01
N SER A 153 -27.01 14.68 -47.44
CA SER A 153 -27.52 14.02 -48.65
C SER A 153 -27.75 15.03 -49.76
N LEU A 154 -27.18 14.82 -50.94
CA LEU A 154 -27.42 15.70 -52.09
C LEU A 154 -28.90 15.61 -52.49
N ILE A 155 -29.57 16.76 -52.56
CA ILE A 155 -30.96 16.88 -53.03
C ILE A 155 -30.96 17.10 -54.55
N GLY A 156 -30.04 17.94 -55.02
CA GLY A 156 -29.86 18.23 -56.43
C GLY A 156 -29.01 19.46 -56.68
N THR A 157 -28.94 19.87 -57.94
CA THR A 157 -28.23 21.07 -58.38
C THR A 157 -29.20 22.08 -58.99
N ALA A 158 -29.02 23.36 -58.68
CA ALA A 158 -29.70 24.49 -59.30
C ALA A 158 -28.69 25.37 -60.04
N THR A 159 -29.17 26.16 -61.00
CA THR A 159 -28.37 27.23 -61.62
C THR A 159 -29.13 28.53 -61.51
N VAL A 160 -28.45 29.56 -61.02
CA VAL A 160 -28.96 30.93 -60.94
C VAL A 160 -28.09 31.81 -61.81
N GLY A 161 -28.69 32.69 -62.61
CA GLY A 161 -27.94 33.49 -63.56
C GLY A 161 -28.71 34.72 -64.00
N GLU A 162 -27.97 35.75 -64.39
CA GLU A 162 -28.51 36.98 -64.96
C GLU A 162 -27.67 37.44 -66.15
N THR A 163 -28.33 38.11 -67.09
CA THR A 163 -27.67 38.92 -68.11
C THR A 163 -27.67 40.37 -67.63
N THR A 164 -26.48 40.93 -67.44
CA THR A 164 -26.29 42.31 -66.97
C THR A 164 -26.56 43.29 -68.11
N VAL A 165 -27.77 43.88 -68.17
CA VAL A 165 -28.14 44.81 -69.25
C VAL A 165 -27.62 46.24 -68.99
N LEU A 166 -27.53 46.66 -67.72
CA LEU A 166 -26.89 47.90 -67.22
C LEU A 166 -25.95 47.54 -66.05
N ALA A 167 -24.95 48.35 -65.71
CA ALA A 167 -24.09 48.09 -64.55
C ALA A 167 -24.95 48.01 -63.26
N LEU A 168 -25.16 46.80 -62.73
CA LEU A 168 -25.87 46.63 -61.47
C LEU A 168 -24.94 46.93 -60.30
N ALA A 169 -25.44 47.72 -59.35
CA ALA A 169 -24.73 48.07 -58.12
C ALA A 169 -24.30 46.82 -57.34
N LEU A 170 -23.17 46.94 -56.62
CA LEU A 170 -22.68 45.93 -55.68
C LEU A 170 -23.74 45.66 -54.61
N GLY A 171 -24.34 44.47 -54.61
CA GLY A 171 -25.39 44.10 -53.66
C GLY A 171 -25.87 42.66 -53.82
N VAL A 172 -26.53 42.14 -52.78
CA VAL A 172 -27.12 40.79 -52.79
C VAL A 172 -28.40 40.79 -53.62
N LYS A 173 -28.41 40.02 -54.70
CA LYS A 173 -29.60 39.78 -55.53
C LYS A 173 -30.30 38.51 -55.08
N ARG A 174 -31.64 38.50 -55.07
CA ARG A 174 -32.43 37.36 -54.60
C ARG A 174 -33.09 36.66 -55.78
N TYR A 175 -32.91 35.35 -55.84
CA TYR A 175 -33.47 34.48 -56.86
C TYR A 175 -34.34 33.42 -56.21
N THR A 176 -35.38 33.02 -56.92
CA THR A 176 -36.21 31.88 -56.56
C THR A 176 -36.04 30.81 -57.62
N VAL A 177 -35.69 29.59 -57.20
CA VAL A 177 -35.44 28.45 -58.08
C VAL A 177 -36.34 27.29 -57.68
N ALA A 178 -36.96 26.66 -58.67
CA ALA A 178 -37.69 25.43 -58.47
C ALA A 178 -36.71 24.25 -58.33
N MET A 179 -36.79 23.51 -57.23
CA MET A 179 -35.95 22.34 -56.96
C MET A 179 -36.77 21.24 -56.29
N SER A 180 -36.89 20.08 -56.95
CA SER A 180 -37.64 18.96 -56.39
C SER A 180 -36.99 18.39 -55.14
N GLY A 181 -37.79 17.95 -54.17
CA GLY A 181 -37.32 17.29 -52.95
C GLY A 181 -37.08 18.22 -51.75
N LEU A 182 -37.44 19.51 -51.87
CA LEU A 182 -37.40 20.47 -50.77
C LEU A 182 -38.76 20.59 -50.10
N VAL A 183 -38.77 20.54 -48.76
CA VAL A 183 -39.94 20.83 -47.93
C VAL A 183 -39.65 22.01 -47.02
N VAL A 184 -40.68 22.80 -46.69
CA VAL A 184 -40.55 23.91 -45.74
C VAL A 184 -40.03 23.41 -44.40
N GLY A 185 -38.96 24.03 -43.90
CA GLY A 185 -38.30 23.63 -42.66
C GLY A 185 -37.10 22.70 -42.85
N ASP A 186 -36.82 22.24 -44.07
CA ASP A 186 -35.61 21.47 -44.36
C ASP A 186 -34.35 22.30 -44.06
N ARG A 187 -33.45 21.72 -43.24
CA ARG A 187 -32.11 22.27 -43.04
C ARG A 187 -31.25 21.90 -44.24
N ILE A 188 -30.76 22.91 -44.95
CA ILE A 188 -29.99 22.72 -46.18
C ILE A 188 -28.62 23.39 -46.10
N ILE A 189 -27.68 22.85 -46.88
CA ILE A 189 -26.41 23.48 -47.20
C ILE A 189 -26.35 23.64 -48.71
N ALA A 190 -26.11 24.87 -49.17
CA ALA A 190 -25.91 25.17 -50.58
C ALA A 190 -24.44 25.53 -50.82
N ILE A 191 -23.85 24.97 -51.87
CA ILE A 191 -22.44 25.15 -52.21
C ILE A 191 -22.35 25.56 -53.67
N LEU A 192 -21.58 26.60 -53.95
CA LEU A 192 -21.22 27.01 -55.31
C LEU A 192 -20.36 25.92 -55.94
N THR A 193 -20.80 25.34 -57.06
CA THR A 193 -20.07 24.27 -57.75
C THR A 193 -19.31 24.76 -58.98
N GLY A 194 -19.36 26.05 -59.28
CA GLY A 194 -18.58 26.67 -60.36
C GLY A 194 -19.05 28.07 -60.74
N ALA A 195 -18.65 29.09 -59.98
CA ALA A 195 -18.99 30.48 -60.30
C ALA A 195 -17.78 31.23 -60.90
N PRO A 196 -17.96 32.10 -61.91
CA PRO A 196 -16.90 33.00 -62.34
C PRO A 196 -16.70 34.11 -61.28
N GLY A 197 -15.45 34.31 -60.84
CA GLY A 197 -15.06 35.36 -59.88
C GLY A 197 -15.40 35.07 -58.40
N ALA A 198 -15.28 36.09 -57.54
CA ALA A 198 -15.52 36.03 -56.10
C ALA A 198 -17.03 36.06 -55.72
N SER A 199 -17.85 35.28 -56.43
CA SER A 199 -19.28 35.18 -56.14
C SER A 199 -19.52 34.45 -54.81
N SER A 200 -20.51 34.89 -54.03
CA SER A 200 -20.85 34.26 -52.75
C SER A 200 -22.36 34.09 -52.57
N LEU A 201 -22.76 32.99 -51.91
CA LEU A 201 -24.14 32.76 -51.49
C LEU A 201 -24.41 33.54 -50.21
N GLN A 202 -25.58 34.17 -50.15
CA GLN A 202 -26.10 34.88 -49.00
C GLN A 202 -27.54 34.41 -48.78
N ASP A 203 -27.95 34.20 -47.53
CA ASP A 203 -29.34 33.90 -47.16
C ASP A 203 -30.03 32.85 -48.04
N VAL A 204 -29.53 31.60 -48.05
CA VAL A 204 -30.12 30.50 -48.81
C VAL A 204 -31.12 29.73 -47.95
N TYR A 205 -32.38 29.68 -48.37
CA TYR A 205 -33.45 29.03 -47.59
C TYR A 205 -34.60 28.52 -48.45
N VAL A 206 -35.36 27.56 -47.90
CA VAL A 206 -36.55 26.99 -48.52
C VAL A 206 -37.79 27.80 -48.06
N SER A 207 -38.49 28.46 -48.98
CA SER A 207 -39.73 29.22 -48.63
C SER A 207 -41.02 28.46 -48.89
N GLY A 208 -40.96 27.36 -49.62
CA GLY A 208 -42.12 26.59 -50.05
C GLY A 208 -41.72 25.19 -50.51
N ALA A 209 -42.69 24.31 -50.71
CA ALA A 209 -42.43 23.01 -51.30
C ALA A 209 -41.78 23.20 -52.67
N ASN A 210 -40.64 22.55 -52.87
CA ASN A 210 -39.81 22.63 -54.07
C ASN A 210 -39.34 24.06 -54.44
N THR A 211 -39.27 24.98 -53.48
CA THR A 211 -38.90 26.37 -53.73
C THR A 211 -37.68 26.78 -52.91
N LEU A 212 -36.56 26.99 -53.59
CA LEU A 212 -35.32 27.49 -53.01
C LEU A 212 -35.17 28.99 -53.28
N ASN A 213 -34.89 29.78 -52.26
CA ASN A 213 -34.44 31.16 -52.41
C ASN A 213 -32.95 31.24 -52.21
N VAL A 214 -32.30 32.00 -53.08
CA VAL A 214 -30.86 32.15 -53.12
C VAL A 214 -30.55 33.64 -53.20
N GLY A 215 -29.89 34.18 -52.18
CA GLY A 215 -29.17 35.44 -52.31
C GLY A 215 -27.81 35.20 -52.96
N LEU A 216 -27.48 35.98 -53.99
CA LEU A 216 -26.15 35.98 -54.60
C LEU A 216 -25.56 37.38 -54.50
N LEU A 217 -24.35 37.45 -53.96
CA LEU A 217 -23.49 38.61 -54.10
C LEU A 217 -22.46 38.30 -55.18
N ASN A 218 -22.55 39.01 -56.30
CA ASN A 218 -21.56 38.92 -57.37
C ASN A 218 -20.64 40.16 -57.32
N PRO A 219 -19.32 40.00 -57.53
CA PRO A 219 -18.44 41.15 -57.74
C PRO A 219 -18.85 41.88 -59.02
N ALA A 220 -18.60 43.20 -59.10
CA ALA A 220 -19.04 44.06 -60.19
C ALA A 220 -18.80 43.44 -61.56
N LEU A 221 -19.89 43.20 -62.31
CA LEU A 221 -19.86 42.60 -63.64
C LEU A 221 -19.92 43.71 -64.71
N GLY A 222 -19.18 43.54 -65.80
CA GLY A 222 -19.23 44.45 -66.95
C GLY A 222 -20.59 44.44 -67.66
N ILE A 223 -20.95 45.56 -68.29
CA ILE A 223 -22.18 45.70 -69.09
C ILE A 223 -22.19 44.65 -70.21
N GLY A 224 -23.31 43.94 -70.39
CA GLY A 224 -23.48 42.90 -71.41
C GLY A 224 -22.99 41.50 -71.00
N SER A 225 -22.46 41.33 -69.78
CA SER A 225 -22.01 40.02 -69.29
C SER A 225 -23.19 39.13 -68.88
N THR A 226 -23.08 37.83 -69.18
CA THR A 226 -24.00 36.81 -68.67
C THR A 226 -23.27 35.93 -67.68
N ILE A 227 -23.86 35.70 -66.52
CA ILE A 227 -23.32 34.79 -65.51
C ILE A 227 -24.30 33.65 -65.26
N ALA A 228 -23.78 32.43 -65.16
CA ALA A 228 -24.49 31.25 -64.70
C ALA A 228 -23.72 30.69 -63.50
N VAL A 229 -24.39 30.57 -62.37
CA VAL A 229 -23.83 30.11 -61.10
C VAL A 229 -24.53 28.81 -60.70
N PRO A 230 -23.88 27.66 -60.91
CA PRO A 230 -24.36 26.36 -60.48
C PRO A 230 -24.15 26.21 -58.96
N ILE A 231 -25.15 25.64 -58.30
CA ILE A 231 -25.24 25.44 -56.87
C ILE A 231 -25.66 24.00 -56.61
N ALA A 232 -24.91 23.27 -55.78
CA ALA A 232 -25.34 21.99 -55.23
C ALA A 232 -26.01 22.21 -53.88
N VAL A 233 -27.17 21.60 -53.68
CA VAL A 233 -27.96 21.73 -52.45
C VAL A 233 -28.08 20.37 -51.79
N TYR A 234 -27.71 20.34 -50.52
CA TYR A 234 -27.71 19.15 -49.70
C TYR A 234 -28.65 19.31 -48.51
N LYS A 235 -29.33 18.23 -48.13
CA LYS A 235 -30.15 18.13 -46.93
C LYS A 235 -29.30 17.67 -45.76
N VAL A 236 -29.44 18.35 -44.64
CA VAL A 236 -28.89 17.92 -43.36
C VAL A 236 -29.95 17.06 -42.68
N THR A 237 -29.72 15.74 -42.61
CA THR A 237 -30.56 14.79 -41.87
C THR A 237 -29.92 14.38 -40.56
#